data_AF-A0AAD5SLV5-F1
#
_entry.id   AF-A0AAD5SLV5-F1
#
_cell.length_a   1.000
_cell.length_b   1.000
_cell.length_c   1.000
_cell.angle_alpha   90.00
_cell.angle_beta   90.00
_cell.angle_gamma   90.00
#
_symmetry.space_group_name_H-M   'P 1'
#
loop_
_entity.id
_entity.type
_entity.pdbx_description
1 polymer ?
#
loop_
_entity_poly.entity_id
_entity_poly.type
_entity_poly.pdbx_seq_one_letter_code
_entity_poly.pdbx_strand_id
1 'polypeptide(L)'
;MRFSVDGADWLPPEVRSKLREQNPNRINKKGEFVVQSDALRTQAGNLEGCLNIIYECIVKAAYVPKGPSEEKLQRIQELKEEQLEKKVFHKTVRSSKKQFRKGGDW
;
A
#
# COMPACT_ATOMS: atom_id res chain seq x y z
N MET A 1 3.12 -23.03 11.26
CA MET A 1 1.94 -22.60 12.05
C MET A 1 0.85 -22.09 11.11
N ARG A 2 -0.41 -22.31 11.44
CA ARG A 2 -1.55 -21.79 10.67
C ARG A 2 -2.73 -21.48 11.58
N PHE A 3 -3.52 -20.47 11.25
CA PHE A 3 -4.77 -20.15 11.95
C PHE A 3 -5.77 -19.51 10.99
N SER A 4 -7.07 -19.61 11.29
CA SER A 4 -8.13 -18.96 10.51
C SER A 4 -8.18 -17.47 10.83
N VAL A 5 -8.05 -16.60 9.82
CA VAL A 5 -8.10 -15.14 10.02
C VAL A 5 -9.51 -14.72 10.40
N ASP A 6 -10.53 -15.31 9.78
CA ASP A 6 -11.92 -14.92 9.98
C ASP A 6 -12.44 -15.37 11.35
N GLY A 7 -11.99 -16.52 11.85
CA GLY A 7 -12.34 -17.06 13.19
C GLY A 7 -11.47 -16.55 14.35
N ALA A 8 -10.60 -15.57 14.12
CA ALA A 8 -9.68 -15.08 15.15
C ALA A 8 -10.30 -13.94 15.99
N ASP A 9 -11.14 -14.28 16.97
CA ASP A 9 -11.86 -13.29 17.81
C ASP A 9 -10.98 -12.29 18.57
N TRP A 10 -9.73 -12.68 18.82
CA TRP A 10 -8.71 -11.85 19.47
C TRP A 10 -8.12 -10.76 18.56
N LEU A 11 -8.39 -10.78 17.25
CA LEU A 11 -8.00 -9.73 16.30
C LEU A 11 -9.16 -8.78 16.02
N PRO A 12 -8.96 -7.45 16.07
CA PRO A 12 -9.95 -6.50 15.59
C PRO A 12 -10.28 -6.71 14.09
N PRO A 13 -11.52 -6.45 13.64
CA PRO A 13 -11.94 -6.68 12.26
C PRO A 13 -11.08 -5.92 11.23
N GLU A 14 -10.70 -4.69 11.56
CA GLU A 14 -9.86 -3.85 10.70
C GLU A 14 -8.48 -4.48 10.46
N VAL A 15 -7.89 -5.06 11.51
CA VAL A 15 -6.59 -5.73 11.42
C VAL A 15 -6.71 -7.00 10.61
N ARG A 16 -7.82 -7.75 10.73
CA ARG A 16 -8.08 -8.94 9.88
C ARG A 16 -8.13 -8.57 8.40
N SER A 17 -8.84 -7.48 8.04
CA SER A 17 -8.90 -7.00 6.64
C SER A 17 -7.52 -6.58 6.15
N LYS A 18 -6.81 -5.73 6.91
CA LYS A 18 -5.46 -5.28 6.54
C LYS A 18 -4.46 -6.42 6.45
N LEU A 19 -4.54 -7.42 7.33
CA LEU A 19 -3.67 -8.58 7.29
C LEU A 19 -3.85 -9.35 5.97
N ARG A 20 -5.10 -9.46 5.49
CA ARG A 20 -5.44 -10.09 4.20
C ARG A 20 -4.96 -9.27 3.00
N GLU A 21 -5.12 -7.95 3.05
CA GLU A 21 -4.66 -7.04 2.00
C GLU A 21 -3.12 -6.99 1.89
N GLN A 22 -2.42 -6.95 3.03
CA GLN A 22 -0.96 -6.84 3.07
C GLN A 22 -0.25 -8.16 2.77
N ASN A 23 -0.88 -9.31 3.06
CA ASN A 23 -0.23 -10.63 2.95
C ASN A 23 -1.08 -11.63 2.13
N PRO A 24 -1.46 -11.32 0.87
CA PRO A 24 -2.32 -12.18 0.07
C PRO A 24 -1.68 -13.56 -0.21
N ASN A 25 -0.35 -13.59 -0.39
CA ASN A 25 0.39 -14.81 -0.70
C ASN A 25 0.51 -15.79 0.47
N ARG A 26 0.21 -15.35 1.70
CA ARG A 26 0.29 -16.18 2.92
C ARG A 26 -1.08 -16.76 3.31
N ILE A 27 -2.13 -16.48 2.55
CA ILE A 27 -3.50 -16.93 2.83
C ILE A 27 -3.88 -18.05 1.88
N ASN A 28 -4.36 -19.16 2.45
CA ASN A 28 -4.86 -20.29 1.68
C ASN A 28 -6.33 -20.09 1.26
N LYS A 29 -6.84 -20.91 0.33
CA LYS A 29 -8.25 -20.88 -0.14
C LYS A 29 -9.29 -21.01 0.98
N LYS A 30 -8.90 -21.59 2.12
CA LYS A 30 -9.73 -21.74 3.33
C LYS A 30 -9.74 -20.51 4.25
N GLY A 31 -9.03 -19.43 3.90
CA GLY A 31 -8.90 -18.23 4.75
C GLY A 31 -7.92 -18.41 5.92
N GLU A 32 -7.04 -19.40 5.85
CA GLU A 32 -6.02 -19.65 6.87
C GLU A 32 -4.74 -18.88 6.54
N PHE A 33 -4.18 -18.16 7.53
CA PHE A 33 -2.87 -17.53 7.45
C PHE A 33 -1.78 -18.56 7.77
N VAL A 34 -0.86 -18.79 6.84
CA VAL A 34 0.17 -19.84 6.95
C VAL A 34 1.55 -19.22 7.07
N VAL A 35 2.28 -19.64 8.11
CA VAL A 35 3.66 -19.22 8.38
C VAL A 35 4.53 -20.43 8.66
N GLN A 36 5.73 -20.44 8.09
CA GLN A 36 6.75 -21.44 8.34
C GLN A 36 8.09 -20.73 8.62
N SER A 37 8.88 -21.31 9.51
CA SER A 37 10.23 -20.90 9.84
C SER A 37 11.07 -22.17 9.96
N ASP A 38 12.23 -22.17 9.32
CA ASP A 38 13.22 -23.24 9.27
C ASP A 38 14.64 -22.73 9.63
N ALA A 39 14.71 -21.56 10.26
CA ALA A 39 15.96 -20.88 10.58
C ALA A 39 16.85 -21.61 11.61
N LEU A 40 16.25 -22.34 12.55
CA LEU A 40 16.95 -23.05 13.62
C LEU A 40 16.84 -24.56 13.45
N ARG A 41 17.83 -25.30 13.96
CA ARG A 41 17.80 -26.77 13.92
C ARG A 41 16.77 -27.37 14.88
N THR A 42 16.39 -26.65 15.92
CA THR A 42 15.45 -27.13 16.94
C THR A 42 14.01 -26.75 16.59
N GLN A 43 13.08 -27.67 16.85
CA GLN A 43 11.65 -27.42 16.63
C GLN A 43 11.11 -26.27 17.48
N ALA A 44 11.59 -26.15 18.73
CA ALA A 44 11.20 -25.05 19.63
C ALA A 44 11.62 -23.68 19.08
N GLY A 45 12.86 -23.56 18.58
CA GLY A 45 13.33 -22.32 17.97
C GLY A 45 12.55 -21.93 16.71
N ASN A 46 12.18 -22.91 15.89
CA ASN A 46 11.35 -22.66 14.72
C ASN A 46 9.91 -22.27 15.07
N LEU A 47 9.39 -22.73 16.21
CA LEU A 47 8.08 -22.32 16.72
C LEU A 47 8.11 -20.84 17.13
N GLU A 48 9.12 -20.42 17.87
CA GLU A 48 9.33 -19.01 18.26
C GLU A 48 9.51 -18.12 17.03
N GLY A 49 10.29 -18.57 16.04
CA GLY A 49 10.42 -17.86 14.76
C GLY A 49 9.08 -17.67 14.04
N CYS A 50 8.24 -18.71 14.00
CA CYS A 50 6.89 -18.60 13.43
C CYS A 50 6.03 -17.59 14.19
N LEU A 51 6.09 -17.60 15.53
CA LEU A 51 5.33 -16.65 16.37
C LEU A 51 5.78 -15.22 16.13
N ASN A 52 7.09 -14.97 16.05
CA ASN A 52 7.63 -13.64 15.78
C ASN A 52 7.19 -13.10 14.42
N ILE A 53 7.21 -13.93 13.37
CA ILE A 53 6.71 -13.54 12.05
C ILE A 53 5.23 -13.16 12.11
N ILE A 54 4.40 -13.96 12.79
CA ILE A 54 2.97 -13.65 12.96
C ILE A 54 2.79 -12.33 13.71
N TYR A 55 3.53 -12.14 14.82
CA TYR A 55 3.49 -10.91 15.61
C TYR A 55 3.86 -9.69 14.78
N GLU A 56 4.96 -9.72 14.03
CA GLU A 56 5.37 -8.62 13.16
C GLU A 56 4.33 -8.30 12.09
N CYS A 57 3.74 -9.32 11.45
CA CYS A 57 2.69 -9.13 10.46
C CYS A 57 1.47 -8.42 11.07
N ILE A 58 1.08 -8.79 12.30
CA ILE A 58 -0.03 -8.17 13.01
C ILE A 58 0.30 -6.74 13.40
N VAL A 59 1.50 -6.47 13.92
CA VAL A 59 1.93 -5.11 14.27
C VAL A 59 1.97 -4.21 13.03
N LYS A 60 2.47 -4.71 11.90
CA LYS A 60 2.46 -3.99 10.61
C LYS A 60 1.04 -3.73 10.09
N ALA A 61 0.13 -4.68 10.25
CA ALA A 61 -1.28 -4.51 9.87
C ALA A 61 -2.02 -3.54 10.81
N ALA A 62 -1.70 -3.56 12.10
CA ALA A 62 -2.26 -2.65 13.11
C ALA A 62 -1.69 -1.23 12.99
N TYR A 63 -0.54 -1.04 12.33
CA TYR A 63 0.06 0.27 12.15
C TYR A 63 -0.86 1.18 11.32
N VAL A 64 -1.27 2.28 11.94
CA VAL A 64 -1.98 3.37 11.28
C VAL A 64 -0.97 4.48 11.00
N PRO A 65 -0.70 4.82 9.73
CA PRO A 65 0.22 5.91 9.43
C PRO A 65 -0.32 7.20 10.03
N LYS A 66 0.56 7.97 10.67
CA LYS A 66 0.23 9.30 11.14
C LYS A 66 -0.20 10.15 9.93
N GLY A 67 -1.21 10.98 10.12
CA GLY A 67 -1.64 11.94 9.10
C GLY A 67 -0.49 12.82 8.63
N PRO A 68 -0.55 13.36 7.40
CA PRO A 68 0.46 14.29 6.90
C PRO A 68 0.52 15.55 7.79
N SER A 69 1.73 16.05 8.04
CA SER A 69 1.93 17.34 8.71
C SER A 69 1.41 18.50 7.87
N GLU A 70 1.11 19.64 8.51
CA GLU A 70 0.61 20.84 7.84
C GLU A 70 1.56 21.32 6.73
N GLU A 71 2.86 21.34 6.99
CA GLU A 71 3.89 21.68 5.98
C GLU A 71 3.82 20.75 4.76
N LYS A 72 3.61 19.45 4.99
CA LYS A 72 3.50 18.47 3.91
C LYS A 72 2.22 18.67 3.10
N LEU A 73 1.13 19.08 3.74
CA LEU A 73 -0.12 19.43 3.07
C LEU A 73 0.04 20.66 2.18
N GLN A 74 0.70 21.71 2.68
CA GLN A 74 1.03 22.90 1.89
C GLN A 74 1.88 22.54 0.68
N ARG A 75 2.93 21.73 0.87
CA ARG A 75 3.78 21.27 -0.23
C ARG A 75 3.02 20.47 -1.28
N ILE A 76 2.04 19.66 -0.88
CA ILE A 76 1.18 18.92 -1.81
C ILE A 76 0.29 19.87 -2.63
N GLN A 77 -0.16 20.98 -2.05
CA GLN A 77 -0.96 21.98 -2.76
C GLN A 77 -0.12 22.72 -3.80
N GLU A 78 1.06 23.20 -3.43
CA GLU A 78 2.01 23.85 -4.36
C GLU A 78 2.33 22.96 -5.57
N LEU A 79 2.63 21.68 -5.32
CA LEU A 79 2.93 20.72 -6.39
C LEU A 79 1.74 20.50 -7.33
N LYS A 80 0.50 20.54 -6.82
CA LYS A 80 -0.71 20.43 -7.65
C LYS A 80 -0.90 21.67 -8.52
N GLU A 81 -0.63 22.85 -7.98
CA GLU A 81 -0.72 24.13 -8.70
C GLU A 81 0.31 24.17 -9.83
N GLU A 82 1.58 23.88 -9.54
CA GLU A 82 2.61 23.80 -10.58
C GLU A 82 2.26 22.79 -11.68
N GLN A 83 1.69 21.64 -11.31
CA GLN A 83 1.30 20.62 -12.28
C GLN A 83 0.10 21.05 -13.12
N LEU A 84 -0.80 21.85 -12.58
CA LEU A 84 -1.91 22.47 -13.30
C LEU A 84 -1.38 23.49 -14.31
N GLU A 85 -0.48 24.38 -13.89
CA GLU A 85 0.14 25.38 -14.75
C GLU A 85 0.87 24.75 -15.93
N LYS A 86 1.70 23.72 -15.67
CA LYS A 86 2.38 22.94 -16.72
C LYS A 86 1.36 22.32 -17.69
N LYS A 87 0.26 21.75 -17.18
CA LYS A 87 -0.83 21.22 -18.03
C LYS A 87 -1.46 22.28 -18.92
N VAL A 88 -1.77 23.45 -18.37
CA VAL A 88 -2.36 24.57 -19.12
C VAL A 88 -1.39 25.04 -20.19
N PHE A 89 -0.12 25.29 -19.84
CA PHE A 89 0.92 25.69 -20.79
C PHE A 89 1.05 24.69 -21.95
N HIS A 90 1.17 23.39 -21.65
CA HIS A 90 1.26 22.36 -22.68
C HIS A 90 0.01 22.30 -23.57
N LYS A 91 -1.19 22.49 -23.01
CA LYS A 91 -2.44 22.58 -23.79
C LYS A 91 -2.42 23.80 -24.72
N THR A 92 -2.03 24.97 -24.21
CA THR A 92 -1.96 26.21 -24.98
C THR A 92 -0.96 26.07 -26.14
N VAL A 93 0.27 25.62 -25.86
CA VAL A 93 1.30 25.39 -26.89
C VAL A 93 0.80 24.40 -27.96
N ARG A 94 0.13 23.32 -27.56
CA ARG A 94 -0.43 22.34 -28.50
C ARG A 94 -1.56 22.95 -29.33
N SER A 95 -2.41 23.78 -28.74
CA SER A 95 -3.50 24.49 -29.44
C SER A 95 -2.94 25.45 -30.49
N SER A 96 -2.00 26.31 -30.11
CA SER A 96 -1.34 27.25 -31.02
C SER A 96 -0.66 26.51 -32.17
N LYS A 97 0.11 25.44 -31.90
CA LYS A 97 0.70 24.60 -32.95
C LYS A 97 -0.33 24.01 -33.91
N LYS A 98 -1.53 23.64 -33.45
CA LYS A 98 -2.61 23.15 -34.33
C LYS A 98 -3.21 24.28 -35.18
N GLN A 99 -3.40 25.47 -34.61
CA GLN A 99 -3.91 26.63 -35.35
C GLN A 99 -2.94 27.03 -36.47
N PHE A 100 -1.64 27.09 -36.18
CA PHE A 100 -0.61 27.37 -37.20
C PHE A 100 -0.65 26.37 -38.37
N ARG A 101 -0.90 25.08 -38.10
CA ARG A 101 -1.03 24.06 -39.18
C ARG A 101 -2.28 24.23 -40.03
N LYS A 102 -3.35 24.84 -39.50
CA LYS A 102 -4.61 25.05 -40.24
C LYS A 102 -4.60 26.31 -41.11
N GLY A 103 -3.73 27.27 -40.82
CA GLY A 103 -3.59 28.52 -41.58
C GLY A 103 -2.68 28.42 -42.80
N GLY A 104 -2.07 27.25 -43.06
CA GLY A 104 -1.38 26.95 -44.31
C GLY A 104 -2.33 26.24 -45.26
N ASP A 105 -3.31 26.97 -45.78
CA ASP A 105 -4.07 26.57 -46.97
C ASP A 105 -3.49 27.37 -48.15
N TRP A 106 -3.09 26.65 -49.20
CA TRP A 106 -2.56 27.19 -50.45
C TRP A 106 -3.72 27.64 -51.34
#